data_AF-A0A660ZJK5-F1
#
_entry.id   AF-A0A660ZJK5-F1
#
_cell.length_a   1.000
_cell.length_b   1.000
_cell.length_c   1.000
_cell.angle_alpha   90.00
_cell.angle_beta   90.00
_cell.angle_gamma   90.00
#
_symmetry.space_group_name_H-M   'P 1'
#
loop_
_entity.id
_entity.type
_entity.pdbx_description
1 polymer ?
#
loop_
_entity_poly.entity_id
_entity_poly.type
_entity_poly.pdbx_seq_one_letter_code
_entity_poly.pdbx_strand_id
1 'polypeptide(L)'
;MKILALKKGSPYRASLLKSSLFKLRDYYKSRGYFSAQIGEPEVVEKKDRVYITIRIEEGPRKTVTSLEIRGNRKISSETIKKILGLKPPFPYDEEVFGEREYRLLSIYADSGYPYMELKREFKDLGDDSLRLIYNVREGPLVVVSGYKIVGVKRVRRRIVEREIVIKPGTPYNSTLLIESKRRIYSTGLFSSVRHEIRELSPQGDSVLILFVLEEVKPGFLNLGFGYHSPTDLQAKFAVGHLNVFNNGQRAEFHASLLHDLKQFRRKRFEVHYSEPYFLGFRLEARGLAYYYQDMDEEVEEVGIDFQLRKVISKNFRINSSVGWTGVLK
;
A
#
# COMPACT_ATOMS: atom_id res chain seq x y z
N MET A 1 15.80 -2.07 16.88
CA MET A 1 15.93 -0.73 16.26
C MET A 1 17.35 -0.23 16.51
N LYS A 2 18.09 0.20 15.48
CA LYS A 2 19.48 0.67 15.61
C LYS A 2 19.49 2.18 15.83
N ILE A 3 19.55 2.59 17.10
CA ILE A 3 19.51 4.01 17.50
C ILE A 3 20.85 4.70 17.15
N LEU A 4 21.96 3.96 17.24
CA LEU A 4 23.29 4.44 16.93
C LEU A 4 23.64 4.23 15.45
N ALA A 5 24.22 5.25 14.82
CA ALA A 5 24.76 5.16 13.46
C ALA A 5 26.07 4.35 13.42
N LEU A 6 26.75 4.22 14.55
CA LEU A 6 27.89 3.33 14.75
C LEU A 6 27.42 1.88 14.96
N LYS A 7 28.03 0.95 14.22
CA LYS A 7 27.80 -0.50 14.39
C LYS A 7 29.08 -1.13 14.97
N LYS A 8 28.92 -2.02 15.95
CA LYS A 8 30.02 -2.83 16.50
C LYS A 8 30.76 -3.56 15.36
N GLY A 9 32.09 -3.45 15.33
CA GLY A 9 32.94 -4.02 14.29
C GLY A 9 33.12 -3.16 13.03
N SER A 10 32.57 -1.94 12.99
CA SER A 10 32.80 -0.99 11.88
C SER A 10 33.98 -0.07 12.19
N PRO A 11 34.65 0.50 11.16
CA PRO A 11 35.64 1.55 11.35
C PRO A 11 35.07 2.73 12.15
N TYR A 12 35.84 3.23 13.10
CA TYR A 12 35.48 4.41 13.88
C TYR A 12 35.46 5.66 12.99
N ARG A 13 34.42 6.48 13.14
CA ARG A 13 34.31 7.80 12.51
C ARG A 13 33.71 8.77 13.52
N ALA A 14 34.44 9.83 13.88
CA ALA A 14 33.97 10.84 14.82
C ALA A 14 32.63 11.50 14.40
N SER A 15 32.41 11.67 13.10
CA SER A 15 31.15 12.20 12.56
C SER A 15 29.94 11.30 12.85
N LEU A 16 30.12 9.97 12.80
CA LEU A 16 29.07 9.00 13.13
C LEU A 16 28.79 8.97 14.63
N LEU A 17 29.80 9.19 15.48
CA LEU A 17 29.62 9.32 16.93
C LEU A 17 28.76 10.55 17.25
N LYS A 18 29.11 11.72 16.71
CA LYS A 18 28.35 12.95 16.90
C LYS A 18 26.89 12.81 16.46
N SER A 19 26.63 12.23 15.28
CA SER A 19 25.26 11.95 14.80
C SER A 19 24.51 10.99 15.73
N SER A 20 25.20 9.98 16.27
CA SER A 20 24.60 9.00 17.20
C SER A 20 24.18 9.65 18.52
N LEU A 21 24.95 10.60 19.05
CA LEU A 21 24.60 11.34 20.27
C LEU A 21 23.33 12.18 20.08
N PHE A 22 23.19 12.85 18.92
CA PHE A 22 21.95 13.56 18.59
C PHE A 22 20.75 12.62 18.54
N LYS A 23 20.87 11.49 17.83
CA LYS A 23 19.80 10.48 17.74
C LYS A 23 19.42 9.89 19.10
N LEU A 24 20.41 9.68 19.96
CA LEU A 24 20.19 9.18 21.32
C LEU A 24 19.41 10.21 22.15
N ARG A 25 19.71 11.51 22.02
CA ARG A 25 18.95 12.58 22.68
C ARG A 25 17.51 12.62 22.22
N ASP A 26 17.30 12.57 20.91
CA ASP A 26 15.96 12.59 20.32
C ASP A 26 15.16 11.34 20.73
N TYR A 27 15.82 10.18 20.83
CA TYR A 27 15.21 8.94 21.31
C TYR A 27 14.72 9.03 22.77
N TYR A 28 15.51 9.61 23.66
CA TYR A 28 15.08 9.81 25.05
C TYR A 28 13.94 10.81 25.15
N LYS A 29 14.05 11.94 24.45
CA LYS A 29 12.98 12.94 24.39
C LYS A 29 11.68 12.37 23.82
N SER A 30 11.75 11.57 22.76
CA SER A 30 10.58 10.93 22.15
C SER A 30 9.90 9.94 23.09
N ARG A 31 10.60 9.42 24.09
CA ARG A 31 10.03 8.54 25.13
C ARG A 31 9.66 9.27 26.42
N GLY A 32 9.67 10.61 26.42
CA GLY A 32 9.20 11.41 27.55
C GLY A 32 10.28 11.77 28.57
N TYR A 33 11.54 11.45 28.30
CA TYR A 33 12.68 11.83 29.14
C TYR A 33 13.26 13.18 28.68
N PHE A 34 12.49 14.26 28.90
CA PHE A 34 12.87 15.59 28.40
C PHE A 34 14.11 16.17 29.07
N SER A 35 14.36 15.75 30.33
CA SER A 35 15.51 16.16 31.14
C SER A 35 16.72 15.23 30.96
N ALA A 36 16.68 14.28 30.01
CA ALA A 36 17.77 13.33 29.81
C ALA A 36 19.08 14.04 29.46
N GLN A 37 20.13 13.74 30.22
CA GLN A 37 21.48 14.23 30.00
C GLN A 37 22.34 13.12 29.39
N ILE A 38 22.96 13.44 28.27
CA ILE A 38 23.90 12.54 27.59
C ILE A 38 25.27 13.15 27.79
N GLY A 39 26.10 12.48 28.60
CA GLY A 39 27.45 12.90 28.91
C GLY A 39 28.38 12.84 27.69
N GLU A 40 29.54 13.48 27.82
CA GLU A 40 30.57 13.40 26.79
C GLU A 40 31.03 11.95 26.57
N PRO A 41 31.19 11.51 25.31
CA PRO A 41 31.65 10.17 25.03
C PRO A 41 33.12 10.00 25.42
N GLU A 42 33.42 9.03 26.27
CA GLU A 42 34.79 8.59 26.53
C GLU A 42 35.22 7.64 25.41
N VAL A 43 36.25 8.03 24.65
CA VAL A 43 36.79 7.23 23.53
C VAL A 43 38.17 6.69 23.91
N VAL A 44 38.31 5.37 23.95
CA VAL A 44 39.57 4.69 24.29
C VAL A 44 40.01 3.81 23.13
N GLU A 45 41.17 4.14 22.56
CA GLU A 45 41.79 3.35 21.49
C GLU A 45 42.76 2.33 22.08
N LYS A 46 42.62 1.05 21.70
CA LYS A 46 43.48 -0.05 22.16
C LYS A 46 43.78 -1.00 21.01
N LYS A 47 45.01 -0.95 20.50
CA LYS A 47 45.45 -1.67 19.30
C LYS A 47 44.48 -1.37 18.14
N ASP A 48 43.88 -2.40 17.54
CA ASP A 48 42.98 -2.28 16.38
C ASP A 48 41.51 -2.05 16.78
N ARG A 49 41.24 -1.59 18.00
CA ARG A 49 39.88 -1.42 18.53
C ARG A 49 39.69 -0.07 19.19
N VAL A 50 38.50 0.49 18.98
CA VAL A 50 38.02 1.72 19.63
C VAL A 50 36.84 1.36 20.53
N TYR A 51 36.95 1.70 21.81
CA TYR A 51 35.89 1.58 22.81
C TYR A 51 35.26 2.96 23.02
N ILE A 52 33.93 3.03 23.04
CA ILE A 52 33.19 4.28 23.22
C ILE A 52 32.22 4.04 24.38
N THR A 53 32.38 4.81 25.46
CA THR A 53 31.49 4.80 26.62
C THR A 53 30.71 6.10 26.66
N ILE A 54 29.38 6.02 26.73
CA ILE A 54 28.49 7.18 26.82
C ILE A 54 27.71 7.03 28.12
N ARG A 55 27.90 7.96 29.05
CA ARG A 55 27.12 8.02 30.29
C ARG A 55 25.81 8.74 30.03
N ILE A 56 24.72 8.20 30.53
CA ILE A 56 23.37 8.72 30.29
C ILE A 56 22.66 8.80 31.64
N GLU A 57 22.12 9.98 31.93
CA GLU A 57 21.21 10.20 33.05
C GLU A 57 19.83 10.49 32.45
N GLU A 58 18.92 9.52 32.53
CA GLU A 58 17.63 9.62 31.83
C GLU A 58 16.71 10.69 32.43
N GLY A 59 16.80 10.91 33.74
CA GLY A 59 15.86 11.74 34.49
C GLY A 59 14.47 11.10 34.58
N PRO A 60 13.48 11.79 35.15
CA PRO A 60 12.12 11.28 35.24
C PRO A 60 11.42 11.26 33.89
N ARG A 61 10.54 10.27 33.70
CA ARG A 61 9.70 10.15 32.52
C ARG A 61 8.41 10.95 32.72
N LYS A 62 8.13 11.92 31.85
CA LYS A 62 6.89 12.68 31.90
C LYS A 62 5.66 11.78 31.62
N THR A 63 4.59 12.03 32.38
CA THR A 63 3.31 11.31 32.27
C THR A 63 2.21 12.27 31.84
N VAL A 64 1.44 11.89 30.82
CA VAL A 64 0.24 12.62 30.41
C VAL A 64 -0.88 12.28 31.39
N THR A 65 -1.27 13.24 32.24
CA THR A 65 -2.28 13.04 33.29
C THR A 65 -3.69 13.50 32.88
N SER A 66 -3.79 14.37 31.88
CA SER A 66 -5.08 14.85 31.37
C SER A 66 -5.05 15.09 29.86
N LEU A 67 -6.21 14.91 29.23
CA LEU A 67 -6.42 15.08 27.79
C LEU A 67 -7.60 16.02 27.53
N GLU A 68 -7.31 17.12 26.86
CA GLU A 68 -8.25 18.16 26.46
C GLU A 68 -8.33 18.23 24.93
N ILE A 69 -9.53 18.44 24.39
CA ILE A 69 -9.77 18.57 22.96
C ILE A 69 -10.59 19.84 22.75
N ARG A 70 -10.15 20.68 21.81
CA ARG A 70 -10.73 21.99 21.51
C ARG A 70 -10.99 22.13 20.02
N GLY A 71 -11.98 22.94 19.66
CA GLY A 71 -12.26 23.32 18.27
C GLY A 71 -13.00 22.27 17.44
N ASN A 72 -13.30 21.10 18.01
CA ASN A 72 -14.14 20.09 17.40
C ASN A 72 -15.64 20.44 17.56
N ARG A 73 -16.36 20.49 16.45
CA ARG A 73 -17.81 20.74 16.40
C ARG A 73 -18.55 19.58 15.74
N LYS A 74 -17.95 18.95 14.73
CA LYS A 74 -18.53 17.84 13.99
C LYS A 74 -18.50 16.51 14.76
N ILE A 75 -17.41 16.23 15.46
CA ILE A 75 -17.23 14.99 16.23
C ILE A 75 -17.04 15.35 17.70
N SER A 76 -17.79 14.69 18.60
CA SER A 76 -17.69 14.95 20.04
C SER A 76 -16.32 14.58 20.62
N SER A 77 -15.92 15.28 21.69
CA SER A 77 -14.64 15.05 22.35
C SER A 77 -14.51 13.62 22.88
N GLU A 78 -15.59 13.02 23.37
CA GLU A 78 -15.63 11.63 23.83
C GLU A 78 -15.34 10.66 22.69
N THR A 79 -15.88 10.92 21.50
CA THR A 79 -15.67 10.08 20.32
C THR A 79 -14.24 10.20 19.82
N ILE A 80 -13.68 11.41 19.79
CA ILE A 80 -12.28 11.63 19.45
C ILE A 80 -11.35 10.90 20.44
N LYS A 81 -11.63 10.98 21.75
CA LYS A 81 -10.88 10.22 22.77
C LYS A 81 -10.92 8.71 22.52
N LYS A 82 -12.06 8.15 22.11
CA LYS A 82 -12.20 6.73 21.73
C LYS A 82 -11.40 6.37 20.47
N ILE A 83 -11.46 7.21 19.43
CA ILE A 83 -10.71 7.03 18.17
C ILE A 83 -9.21 7.04 18.45
N LEU A 84 -8.76 8.02 19.23
CA LEU A 84 -7.39 8.13 19.67
C LEU A 84 -7.03 6.98 20.62
N GLY A 85 -7.96 6.40 21.36
CA GLY A 85 -7.67 5.30 22.30
C GLY A 85 -6.67 5.67 23.39
N LEU A 86 -6.57 6.97 23.72
CA LEU A 86 -5.69 7.51 24.76
C LEU A 86 -6.49 7.63 26.05
N LYS A 87 -6.00 7.00 27.12
CA LYS A 87 -6.63 7.02 28.45
C LYS A 87 -5.61 7.48 29.48
N PRO A 88 -5.61 8.78 29.85
CA PRO A 88 -4.79 9.25 30.95
C PRO A 88 -5.10 8.52 32.27
N PRO A 89 -4.11 8.29 33.15
CA PRO A 89 -2.71 8.64 32.96
C PRO A 89 -1.96 7.62 32.07
N PHE A 90 -1.04 8.10 31.23
CA PHE A 90 -0.12 7.24 30.47
C PHE A 90 1.24 7.93 30.28
N PRO A 91 2.35 7.18 30.24
CA PRO A 91 3.66 7.79 30.02
C PRO A 91 3.74 8.41 28.63
N TYR A 92 4.42 9.55 28.49
CA TYR A 92 4.65 10.16 27.19
C TYR A 92 5.45 9.20 26.30
N ASP A 93 4.99 9.02 25.07
CA ASP A 93 5.71 8.32 24.02
C ASP A 93 5.23 8.82 22.66
N GLU A 94 6.14 9.42 21.88
CA GLU A 94 5.85 10.00 20.57
C GLU A 94 5.29 8.96 19.60
N GLU A 95 5.77 7.71 19.68
CA GLU A 95 5.37 6.62 18.78
C GLU A 95 3.89 6.28 18.92
N VAL A 96 3.29 6.56 20.08
CA VAL A 96 1.89 6.23 20.34
C VAL A 96 0.96 7.10 19.50
N PHE A 97 1.32 8.33 19.15
CA PHE A 97 0.37 9.31 18.59
C PHE A 97 0.14 9.18 17.09
N GLY A 98 1.20 8.95 16.29
CA GLY A 98 1.15 9.16 14.84
C GLY A 98 0.03 8.41 14.11
N GLU A 99 -0.09 7.10 14.30
CA GLU A 99 -1.14 6.31 13.65
C GLU A 99 -2.55 6.67 14.12
N ARG A 100 -2.68 7.10 15.39
CA ARG A 100 -3.96 7.45 16.02
C ARG A 100 -4.45 8.81 15.51
N GLU A 101 -3.56 9.78 15.44
CA GLU A 101 -3.81 11.11 14.87
C GLU A 101 -4.16 10.99 13.37
N TYR A 102 -3.41 10.18 12.61
CA TYR A 102 -3.72 9.89 11.21
C TYR A 102 -5.10 9.27 11.03
N ARG A 103 -5.48 8.32 11.90
CA ARG A 103 -6.83 7.72 11.88
C ARG A 103 -7.91 8.79 12.11
N LEU A 104 -7.69 9.72 13.04
CA LEU A 104 -8.62 10.81 13.28
C LEU A 104 -8.77 11.71 12.04
N LEU A 105 -7.65 12.12 11.43
CA LEU A 105 -7.65 12.90 10.18
C LEU A 105 -8.44 12.17 9.08
N SER A 106 -8.23 10.86 8.91
CA SER A 106 -8.95 10.05 7.93
C SER A 106 -10.46 10.01 8.18
N ILE A 107 -10.91 9.93 9.44
CA ILE A 107 -12.34 9.92 9.78
C ILE A 107 -13.00 11.27 9.48
N TYR A 108 -12.31 12.38 9.76
CA TYR A 108 -12.77 13.72 9.39
C TYR A 108 -12.84 13.88 7.87
N ALA A 109 -11.80 13.46 7.15
CA ALA A 109 -11.77 13.46 5.70
C ALA A 109 -12.91 12.62 5.10
N ASP A 110 -13.21 11.44 5.68
CA ASP A 110 -14.34 10.60 5.28
C ASP A 110 -15.72 11.18 5.59
N SER A 111 -15.76 12.15 6.50
CA SER A 111 -16.95 12.92 6.89
C SER A 111 -17.09 14.24 6.12
N GLY A 112 -16.25 14.48 5.11
CA GLY A 112 -16.29 15.67 4.27
C GLY A 112 -15.37 16.81 4.69
N TYR A 113 -14.46 16.61 5.65
CA TYR A 113 -13.52 17.63 6.14
C TYR A 113 -12.06 17.27 5.80
N PRO A 114 -11.67 17.28 4.51
CA PRO A 114 -10.33 16.88 4.09
C PRO A 114 -9.22 17.81 4.55
N TYR A 115 -9.55 19.07 4.85
CA TYR A 115 -8.59 20.10 5.26
C TYR A 115 -8.50 20.26 6.78
N MET A 116 -8.94 19.25 7.54
CA MET A 116 -8.86 19.29 8.99
C MET A 116 -7.38 19.36 9.44
N GLU A 117 -7.07 20.32 10.31
CA GLU A 117 -5.78 20.42 10.97
C GLU A 117 -5.88 19.98 12.43
N LEU A 118 -4.96 19.11 12.84
CA LEU A 118 -4.81 18.69 14.22
C LEU A 118 -3.48 19.21 14.76
N LYS A 119 -3.54 20.10 15.76
CA LYS A 119 -2.34 20.60 16.45
C LYS A 119 -2.30 20.03 17.85
N ARG A 120 -1.16 19.43 18.20
CA ARG A 120 -0.90 18.87 19.52
C ARG A 120 -0.05 19.82 20.33
N GLU A 121 -0.50 20.12 21.54
CA GLU A 121 0.21 20.97 22.50
C GLU A 121 0.32 20.26 23.84
N PHE A 122 1.47 20.37 24.49
CA PHE A 122 1.68 19.88 25.85
C PHE A 122 1.86 21.07 26.79
N LYS A 123 1.09 21.08 27.87
CA LYS A 123 1.27 22.01 28.98
C LYS A 123 1.92 21.25 30.13
N ASP A 124 3.12 21.68 30.55
CA ASP A 124 3.76 21.16 31.75
C ASP A 124 2.97 21.60 32.98
N LEU A 125 2.64 20.65 33.85
CA LEU A 125 1.90 20.89 35.08
C LEU A 125 2.82 20.83 36.31
N GLY A 126 4.12 20.57 36.15
CA GLY A 126 5.02 20.24 37.25
C GLY A 126 4.91 18.75 37.63
N ASP A 127 5.74 18.30 38.57
CA ASP A 127 5.72 16.94 39.13
C ASP A 127 5.63 15.83 38.07
N ASP A 128 6.48 15.96 37.06
CA ASP A 128 6.56 15.08 35.90
C ASP A 128 5.24 14.85 35.14
N SER A 129 4.29 15.76 35.30
CA SER A 129 2.93 15.67 34.75
C SER A 129 2.73 16.61 33.57
N LEU A 130 2.09 16.12 32.51
CA LEU A 130 1.74 16.86 31.31
C LEU A 130 0.23 16.85 31.08
N ARG A 131 -0.33 17.97 30.64
CA ARG A 131 -1.65 18.02 29.99
C ARG A 131 -1.47 18.03 28.48
N LEU A 132 -2.10 17.07 27.82
CA LEU A 132 -2.18 16.99 26.36
C LEU A 132 -3.42 17.75 25.87
N ILE A 133 -3.21 18.73 25.00
CA ILE A 133 -4.26 19.53 24.37
C ILE A 133 -4.22 19.27 22.86
N TYR A 134 -5.34 18.79 22.30
CA TYR A 134 -5.54 18.78 20.85
C TYR A 134 -6.39 19.95 20.42
N ASN A 135 -5.81 20.84 19.62
CA ASN A 135 -6.51 21.92 18.94
C ASN A 135 -6.91 21.44 17.53
N VAL A 136 -8.20 21.21 17.34
CA VAL A 136 -8.79 20.78 16.06
C VAL A 136 -9.27 22.00 15.30
N ARG A 137 -8.90 22.12 14.03
CA ARG A 137 -9.50 23.07 13.08
C ARG A 137 -10.13 22.26 11.95
N GLU A 138 -11.45 22.15 11.95
CA GLU A 138 -12.16 21.23 11.03
C GLU A 138 -12.11 21.67 9.56
N GLY A 139 -12.07 22.97 9.30
CA GLY A 139 -12.19 23.51 7.95
C GLY A 139 -13.63 23.45 7.41
N PRO A 140 -13.85 23.80 6.13
CA PRO A 140 -15.17 23.75 5.50
C PRO A 140 -15.58 22.30 5.20
N LEU A 141 -16.90 22.07 5.12
CA LEU A 141 -17.45 20.85 4.54
C LEU A 141 -17.23 20.90 3.03
N VAL A 142 -16.50 19.92 2.50
CA VAL A 142 -16.15 19.84 1.08
C VAL A 142 -17.05 18.84 0.38
N VAL A 143 -17.68 19.28 -0.71
CA VAL A 143 -18.52 18.45 -1.58
C VAL A 143 -17.81 18.17 -2.90
N VAL A 144 -17.92 16.94 -3.38
CA VAL A 144 -17.37 16.55 -4.68
C VAL A 144 -18.33 17.01 -5.78
N SER A 145 -17.97 18.04 -6.53
CA SER A 145 -18.76 18.51 -7.69
C SER A 145 -18.74 17.50 -8.85
N GLY A 146 -17.64 16.77 -8.98
CA GLY A 146 -17.50 15.76 -10.02
C GLY A 146 -16.07 15.25 -10.13
N TYR A 147 -15.82 14.50 -11.20
CA TYR A 147 -14.49 14.04 -11.53
C TYR A 147 -14.18 14.21 -13.02
N LYS A 148 -12.90 14.28 -13.35
CA LYS A 148 -12.39 14.22 -14.72
C LYS A 148 -11.34 13.14 -14.84
N ILE A 149 -11.31 12.47 -15.98
CA ILE A 149 -10.34 11.40 -16.28
C ILE A 149 -9.41 11.90 -17.38
N VAL A 150 -8.11 11.91 -17.11
CA VAL A 150 -7.05 12.37 -18.02
C VAL A 150 -6.02 11.26 -18.21
N GLY A 151 -5.45 11.18 -19.41
CA GLY A 151 -4.39 10.23 -19.74
C GLY A 151 -4.86 8.91 -20.33
N VAL A 152 -6.18 8.74 -20.50
CA VAL A 152 -6.77 7.63 -21.26
C VAL A 152 -6.66 7.92 -22.76
N LYS A 153 -6.01 7.01 -23.50
CA LYS A 153 -5.75 7.10 -24.94
C LYS A 153 -6.40 5.94 -25.70
N ARG A 154 -6.10 4.70 -25.32
CA ARG A 154 -6.63 3.50 -26.00
C ARG A 154 -7.74 2.86 -25.19
N VAL A 155 -7.62 2.81 -23.87
CA VAL A 155 -8.61 2.20 -22.99
C VAL A 155 -9.95 2.94 -23.11
N ARG A 156 -11.09 2.24 -23.17
CA ARG A 156 -12.39 2.93 -23.19
C ARG A 156 -12.65 3.63 -21.85
N ARG A 157 -13.04 4.91 -21.88
CA ARG A 157 -13.29 5.71 -20.67
C ARG A 157 -14.26 5.04 -19.67
N ARG A 158 -15.31 4.38 -20.16
CA ARG A 158 -16.28 3.63 -19.34
C ARG A 158 -15.65 2.59 -18.41
N ILE A 159 -14.48 2.06 -18.77
CA ILE A 159 -13.74 1.08 -17.95
C ILE A 159 -13.20 1.74 -16.69
N VAL A 160 -12.76 2.99 -16.78
CA VAL A 160 -12.30 3.75 -15.63
C VAL A 160 -13.50 4.23 -14.82
N GLU A 161 -14.53 4.76 -15.48
CA GLU A 161 -15.72 5.32 -14.82
C GLU A 161 -16.42 4.30 -13.91
N ARG A 162 -16.55 3.04 -14.35
CA ARG A 162 -17.16 1.98 -13.53
C ARG A 162 -16.34 1.60 -12.29
N GLU A 163 -15.04 1.92 -12.25
CA GLU A 163 -14.20 1.69 -11.07
C GLU A 163 -14.27 2.83 -10.05
N ILE A 164 -14.77 4.01 -10.46
CA ILE A 164 -14.90 5.18 -9.59
C ILE A 164 -16.12 4.98 -8.69
N VAL A 165 -15.86 4.92 -7.39
CA VAL A 165 -16.88 4.71 -6.35
C VAL A 165 -17.42 6.04 -5.82
N ILE A 166 -16.60 7.09 -5.87
CA ILE A 166 -17.02 8.45 -5.49
C ILE A 166 -18.11 8.94 -6.43
N LYS A 167 -19.15 9.55 -5.87
CA LYS A 167 -20.26 10.12 -6.61
C LYS A 167 -20.21 11.65 -6.55
N PRO A 168 -20.49 12.34 -7.66
CA PRO A 168 -20.77 13.77 -7.63
C PRO A 168 -21.93 14.09 -6.67
N GLY A 169 -21.87 15.24 -6.02
CA GLY A 169 -22.87 15.73 -5.07
C GLY A 169 -22.76 15.19 -3.65
N THR A 170 -21.83 14.26 -3.37
CA THR A 170 -21.62 13.74 -2.01
C THR A 170 -20.48 14.48 -1.30
N PRO A 171 -20.48 14.52 0.05
CA PRO A 171 -19.31 14.97 0.80
C PRO A 171 -18.05 14.23 0.37
N TYR A 172 -16.91 14.91 0.43
CA TYR A 172 -15.61 14.31 0.19
C TYR A 172 -15.42 13.09 1.11
N ASN A 173 -14.86 12.02 0.56
CA ASN A 173 -14.53 10.84 1.33
C ASN A 173 -13.21 10.23 0.84
N SER A 174 -12.20 10.26 1.71
CA SER A 174 -10.85 9.81 1.38
C SER A 174 -10.78 8.30 1.13
N THR A 175 -11.56 7.52 1.88
CA THR A 175 -11.65 6.07 1.71
C THR A 175 -12.22 5.70 0.34
N LEU A 176 -13.30 6.35 -0.10
CA LEU A 176 -13.87 6.13 -1.44
C LEU A 176 -12.92 6.58 -2.56
N LEU A 177 -12.11 7.62 -2.34
CA LEU A 177 -11.11 8.08 -3.31
C LEU A 177 -10.00 7.06 -3.49
N ILE A 178 -9.45 6.59 -2.37
CA ILE A 178 -8.41 5.55 -2.34
C ILE A 178 -8.96 4.25 -2.93
N GLU A 179 -10.19 3.86 -2.58
CA GLU A 179 -10.89 2.71 -3.14
C GLU A 179 -11.01 2.82 -4.68
N SER A 180 -11.43 3.98 -5.18
CA SER A 180 -11.53 4.26 -6.62
C SER A 180 -10.18 4.11 -7.32
N LYS A 181 -9.13 4.75 -6.77
CA LYS A 181 -7.76 4.62 -7.31
C LYS A 181 -7.28 3.17 -7.30
N ARG A 182 -7.52 2.45 -6.21
CA ARG A 182 -7.16 1.04 -6.05
C ARG A 182 -7.87 0.16 -7.07
N ARG A 183 -9.16 0.40 -7.31
CA ARG A 183 -9.95 -0.33 -8.31
C ARG A 183 -9.44 -0.07 -9.72
N ILE A 184 -9.19 1.19 -10.10
CA ILE A 184 -8.60 1.56 -11.39
C ILE A 184 -7.23 0.89 -11.57
N TYR A 185 -6.35 0.97 -10.57
CA TYR A 185 -5.02 0.34 -10.62
C TYR A 185 -5.12 -1.19 -10.74
N SER A 186 -6.05 -1.81 -10.00
CA SER A 186 -6.27 -3.26 -10.02
C SER A 186 -6.75 -3.82 -11.36
N THR A 187 -7.20 -2.96 -12.29
CA THR A 187 -7.51 -3.39 -13.66
C THR A 187 -6.28 -3.88 -14.41
N GLY A 188 -5.07 -3.47 -13.99
CA GLY A 188 -3.81 -3.77 -14.65
C GLY A 188 -3.62 -3.04 -15.99
N LEU A 189 -4.52 -2.11 -16.34
CA LEU A 189 -4.46 -1.34 -17.58
C LEU A 189 -3.64 -0.05 -17.46
N PHE A 190 -3.26 0.32 -16.23
CA PHE A 190 -2.56 1.58 -15.93
C PHE A 190 -1.36 1.30 -15.03
N SER A 191 -0.19 1.86 -15.39
CA SER A 191 1.03 1.80 -14.58
C SER A 191 1.00 2.81 -13.43
N SER A 192 0.24 3.90 -13.59
CA SER A 192 0.12 4.98 -12.62
C SER A 192 -1.31 5.49 -12.54
N VAL A 193 -1.79 5.66 -11.30
CA VAL A 193 -3.11 6.21 -10.98
C VAL A 193 -2.95 7.29 -9.92
N ARG A 194 -2.86 8.54 -10.38
CA ARG A 194 -2.75 9.72 -9.51
C ARG A 194 -4.08 10.46 -9.45
N HIS A 195 -4.19 11.32 -8.45
CA HIS A 195 -5.31 12.24 -8.35
C HIS A 195 -4.79 13.63 -8.03
N GLU A 196 -5.47 14.63 -8.56
CA GLU A 196 -5.33 16.03 -8.16
C GLU A 196 -6.70 16.51 -7.69
N ILE A 197 -6.71 17.30 -6.64
CA ILE A 197 -7.92 17.98 -6.16
C ILE A 197 -7.84 19.41 -6.67
N ARG A 198 -8.87 19.85 -7.38
CA ARG A 198 -8.99 21.24 -7.83
C ARG A 198 -10.17 21.88 -7.13
N GLU A 199 -9.89 22.94 -6.39
CA GLU A 199 -10.92 23.77 -5.77
C GLU A 199 -11.68 24.51 -6.87
N LEU A 200 -13.02 24.43 -6.82
CA LEU A 200 -13.90 25.13 -7.76
C LEU A 200 -14.47 26.42 -7.18
N SER A 201 -14.36 26.58 -5.86
CA SER A 201 -14.88 27.72 -5.12
C SER A 201 -13.72 28.37 -4.35
N PRO A 202 -13.64 29.72 -4.28
CA PRO A 202 -12.68 30.41 -3.43
C PRO A 202 -12.83 30.06 -1.94
N GLN A 203 -14.00 29.55 -1.52
CA GLN A 203 -14.26 29.12 -0.15
C GLN A 203 -13.80 27.68 0.12
N GLY A 204 -13.38 26.93 -0.90
CA GLY A 204 -12.88 25.57 -0.78
C GLY A 204 -13.93 24.51 -0.41
N ASP A 205 -15.22 24.87 -0.45
CA ASP A 205 -16.36 24.00 -0.11
C ASP A 205 -16.77 23.03 -1.24
N SER A 206 -16.18 23.22 -2.44
CA SER A 206 -16.46 22.38 -3.60
C SER A 206 -15.20 22.05 -4.39
N VAL A 207 -15.02 20.76 -4.70
CA VAL A 207 -13.83 20.26 -5.41
C VAL A 207 -14.18 19.40 -6.61
N LEU A 208 -13.32 19.49 -7.63
CA LEU A 208 -13.26 18.58 -8.77
C LEU A 208 -12.09 17.62 -8.58
N ILE A 209 -12.36 16.31 -8.68
CA ILE A 209 -11.31 15.28 -8.59
C ILE A 209 -10.79 14.96 -9.99
N LEU A 210 -9.52 15.23 -10.25
CA LEU A 210 -8.87 14.88 -11.50
C LEU A 210 -8.12 13.56 -11.34
N PHE A 211 -8.59 12.49 -11.97
CA PHE A 211 -7.84 11.23 -12.08
C PHE A 211 -6.85 11.33 -13.25
N VAL A 212 -5.56 11.33 -12.93
CA VAL A 212 -4.47 11.39 -13.91
C VAL A 212 -3.88 9.98 -14.04
N LEU A 213 -4.10 9.38 -15.20
CA LEU A 213 -3.79 7.99 -15.49
C LEU A 213 -2.66 7.86 -16.50
N GLU A 214 -1.89 6.78 -16.39
CA GLU A 214 -0.87 6.40 -17.38
C GLU A 214 -1.13 4.96 -17.83
N GLU A 215 -1.53 4.78 -19.09
CA GLU A 215 -1.81 3.45 -19.66
C GLU A 215 -0.54 2.61 -19.78
N VAL A 216 -0.63 1.33 -19.42
CA VAL A 216 0.45 0.37 -19.71
C VAL A 216 0.52 0.09 -21.21
N LYS A 217 1.68 -0.35 -21.69
CA LYS A 217 1.77 -0.98 -23.01
C LYS A 217 1.02 -2.33 -22.93
N PRO A 218 -0.07 -2.53 -23.68
CA PRO A 218 -0.93 -3.70 -23.49
C PRO A 218 -0.35 -4.97 -24.12
N GLY A 219 0.46 -4.85 -25.18
CA GLY A 219 1.13 -5.97 -25.81
C GLY A 219 2.42 -6.34 -25.08
N PHE A 220 2.68 -7.63 -24.92
CA PHE A 220 3.91 -8.13 -24.32
C PHE A 220 4.42 -9.38 -25.04
N LEU A 221 5.73 -9.58 -24.90
CA LEU A 221 6.44 -10.80 -25.28
C LEU A 221 7.39 -11.13 -24.11
N ASN A 222 7.26 -12.32 -23.54
CA ASN A 222 8.11 -12.84 -22.49
C ASN A 222 8.83 -14.09 -22.99
N LEU A 223 10.15 -14.11 -22.84
CA LEU A 223 11.00 -15.25 -23.13
C LEU A 223 11.73 -15.62 -21.83
N GLY A 224 11.71 -16.89 -21.46
CA GLY A 224 12.35 -17.40 -20.25
C GLY A 224 13.09 -18.70 -20.52
N PHE A 225 14.32 -18.79 -20.04
CA PHE A 225 15.12 -20.01 -20.09
C PHE A 225 15.55 -20.36 -18.67
N GLY A 226 15.52 -21.63 -18.32
CA GLY A 226 15.86 -22.11 -16.98
C GLY A 226 16.48 -23.49 -17.01
N TYR A 227 17.08 -23.88 -15.90
CA TYR A 227 17.69 -25.19 -15.71
C TYR A 227 17.22 -25.77 -14.38
N HIS A 228 16.80 -27.04 -14.40
CA HIS A 228 16.39 -27.80 -13.23
C HIS A 228 17.34 -29.00 -13.08
N SER A 229 17.99 -29.10 -11.92
CA SER A 229 18.87 -30.22 -11.60
C SER A 229 18.07 -31.53 -11.53
N PRO A 230 18.54 -32.63 -12.14
CA PRO A 230 19.91 -32.84 -12.62
C PRO A 230 20.21 -32.53 -14.10
N THR A 231 19.22 -32.42 -15.01
CA THR A 231 19.51 -32.27 -16.46
C THR A 231 18.45 -31.52 -17.29
N ASP A 232 17.38 -31.01 -16.67
CA ASP A 232 16.24 -30.49 -17.44
C ASP A 232 16.44 -28.99 -17.79
N LEU A 233 16.48 -28.69 -19.08
CA LEU A 233 16.37 -27.34 -19.61
C LEU A 233 14.90 -26.97 -19.81
N GLN A 234 14.53 -25.77 -19.37
CA GLN A 234 13.19 -25.23 -19.53
C GLN A 234 13.23 -24.01 -20.45
N ALA A 235 12.36 -23.99 -21.46
CA ALA A 235 12.10 -22.81 -22.26
C ALA A 235 10.62 -22.42 -22.12
N LYS A 236 10.36 -21.14 -21.84
CA LYS A 236 9.03 -20.55 -21.75
C LYS A 236 8.93 -19.38 -22.72
N PHE A 237 7.83 -19.35 -23.44
CA PHE A 237 7.45 -18.29 -24.35
C PHE A 237 6.03 -17.85 -23.97
N ALA A 238 5.79 -16.54 -23.83
CA ALA A 238 4.45 -16.01 -23.69
C ALA A 238 4.30 -14.74 -24.51
N VAL A 239 3.25 -14.66 -25.32
CA VAL A 239 2.89 -13.46 -26.08
C VAL A 239 1.42 -13.14 -25.84
N GLY A 240 1.08 -11.87 -25.71
CA GLY A 240 -0.29 -11.53 -25.43
C GLY A 240 -0.59 -10.05 -25.49
N HIS A 241 -1.87 -9.75 -25.29
CA HIS A 241 -2.40 -8.39 -25.25
C HIS A 241 -3.39 -8.25 -24.09
N LEU A 242 -3.09 -7.36 -23.14
CA LEU A 242 -3.82 -7.17 -21.88
C LEU A 242 -5.08 -6.29 -22.01
N ASN A 243 -5.37 -5.78 -23.21
CA ASN A 243 -6.51 -4.88 -23.47
C ASN A 243 -7.09 -5.08 -24.89
N VAL A 244 -7.37 -6.32 -25.27
CA VAL A 244 -7.98 -6.64 -26.57
C VAL A 244 -9.27 -5.84 -26.73
N PHE A 245 -9.56 -5.38 -27.95
CA PHE A 245 -10.73 -4.55 -28.28
C PHE A 245 -10.84 -3.23 -27.49
N ASN A 246 -9.75 -2.83 -26.81
CA ASN A 246 -9.70 -1.68 -25.92
C ASN A 246 -10.71 -1.73 -24.76
N ASN A 247 -11.18 -2.93 -24.39
CA ASN A 247 -12.25 -3.11 -23.40
C ASN A 247 -11.85 -3.95 -22.17
N GLY A 248 -10.54 -4.09 -21.93
CA GLY A 248 -9.95 -4.70 -20.74
C GLY A 248 -9.84 -6.21 -20.80
N GLN A 249 -10.33 -6.83 -21.87
CA GLN A 249 -10.15 -8.27 -22.10
C GLN A 249 -8.70 -8.58 -22.41
N ARG A 250 -8.27 -9.79 -22.06
CA ARG A 250 -6.90 -10.24 -22.27
C ARG A 250 -6.89 -11.51 -23.10
N ALA A 251 -5.98 -11.57 -24.06
CA ALA A 251 -5.70 -12.78 -24.83
C ALA A 251 -4.20 -13.04 -24.77
N GLU A 252 -3.82 -14.25 -24.36
CA GLU A 252 -2.42 -14.63 -24.15
C GLU A 252 -2.20 -16.03 -24.67
N PHE A 253 -1.08 -16.25 -25.34
CA PHE A 253 -0.58 -17.57 -25.70
C PHE A 253 0.68 -17.84 -24.89
N HIS A 254 0.73 -19.01 -24.27
CA HIS A 254 1.85 -19.49 -23.46
C HIS A 254 2.33 -20.82 -24.03
N ALA A 255 3.64 -20.98 -24.17
CA ALA A 255 4.31 -22.21 -24.54
C ALA A 255 5.39 -22.51 -23.50
N SER A 256 5.42 -23.75 -22.99
CA SER A 256 6.43 -24.23 -22.06
C SER A 256 6.96 -25.58 -22.53
N LEU A 257 8.27 -25.65 -22.72
CA LEU A 257 8.99 -26.85 -23.13
C LEU A 257 9.97 -27.23 -22.01
N LEU A 258 9.92 -28.48 -21.57
CA LEU A 258 10.89 -29.07 -20.66
C LEU A 258 11.64 -30.16 -21.43
N HIS A 259 12.96 -30.03 -21.50
CA HIS A 259 13.84 -30.88 -22.30
C HIS A 259 14.94 -31.44 -21.43
N ASP A 260 15.11 -32.76 -21.44
CA ASP A 260 16.29 -33.43 -20.89
C ASP A 260 17.29 -33.68 -22.02
N LEU A 261 18.57 -33.92 -21.70
CA LEU A 261 19.70 -34.08 -22.62
C LEU A 261 19.49 -35.10 -23.76
N LYS A 262 18.43 -35.93 -23.71
CA LYS A 262 18.08 -36.92 -24.73
C LYS A 262 16.77 -36.63 -25.47
N GLN A 263 15.75 -36.03 -24.84
CA GLN A 263 14.43 -35.80 -25.46
C GLN A 263 13.59 -34.75 -24.71
N PHE A 264 12.55 -34.21 -25.38
CA PHE A 264 11.55 -33.36 -24.73
C PHE A 264 10.73 -34.20 -23.75
N ARG A 265 10.75 -33.88 -22.47
CA ARG A 265 9.95 -34.55 -21.44
C ARG A 265 8.53 -34.02 -21.42
N ARG A 266 8.38 -32.69 -21.45
CA ARG A 266 7.06 -32.04 -21.35
C ARG A 266 6.89 -30.92 -22.35
N LYS A 267 5.73 -30.88 -23.01
CA LYS A 267 5.30 -29.78 -23.86
C LYS A 267 3.95 -29.30 -23.40
N ARG A 268 3.78 -27.99 -23.29
CA ARG A 268 2.53 -27.36 -22.90
C ARG A 268 2.31 -26.13 -23.73
N PHE A 269 1.18 -26.07 -24.41
CA PHE A 269 0.70 -24.89 -25.12
C PHE A 269 -0.65 -24.49 -24.54
N GLU A 270 -0.84 -23.22 -24.23
CA GLU A 270 -2.04 -22.71 -23.60
C GLU A 270 -2.46 -21.40 -24.27
N VAL A 271 -3.73 -21.30 -24.62
CA VAL A 271 -4.38 -20.05 -25.02
C VAL A 271 -5.31 -19.63 -23.89
N HIS A 272 -5.05 -18.47 -23.32
CA HIS A 272 -5.83 -17.87 -22.25
C HIS A 272 -6.61 -16.68 -22.80
N TYR A 273 -7.92 -16.65 -22.53
CA TYR A 273 -8.76 -15.49 -22.74
C TYR A 273 -9.44 -15.09 -21.44
N SER A 274 -9.53 -13.79 -21.14
CA SER A 274 -10.25 -13.31 -19.96
C SER A 274 -11.16 -12.12 -20.26
N GLU A 275 -12.38 -12.18 -19.74
CA GLU A 275 -13.37 -11.11 -19.70
C GLU A 275 -13.61 -10.72 -18.23
N PRO A 276 -13.05 -9.59 -17.75
CA PRO A 276 -13.17 -9.18 -16.35
C PRO A 276 -14.60 -8.79 -15.93
N TYR A 277 -15.49 -8.50 -16.90
CA TYR A 277 -16.86 -8.05 -16.68
C TYR A 277 -17.89 -8.91 -17.44
N PHE A 278 -17.94 -10.20 -17.12
CA PHE A 278 -18.85 -11.14 -17.77
C PHE A 278 -20.31 -10.76 -17.52
N LEU A 279 -21.09 -10.67 -18.60
CA LEU A 279 -22.51 -10.24 -18.59
C LEU A 279 -22.73 -8.86 -17.93
N GLY A 280 -21.73 -7.98 -17.93
CA GLY A 280 -21.81 -6.65 -17.32
C GLY A 280 -21.63 -6.62 -15.80
N PHE A 281 -21.53 -7.77 -15.15
CA PHE A 281 -21.23 -7.87 -13.73
C PHE A 281 -19.72 -7.88 -13.51
N ARG A 282 -19.25 -7.45 -12.34
CA ARG A 282 -17.84 -7.60 -11.91
C ARG A 282 -17.55 -9.07 -11.55
N LEU A 283 -17.61 -9.91 -12.58
CA LEU A 283 -17.45 -11.35 -12.58
C LEU A 283 -16.43 -11.66 -13.68
N GLU A 284 -15.27 -12.17 -13.29
CA GLU A 284 -14.22 -12.47 -14.24
C GLU A 284 -14.48 -13.85 -14.85
N ALA A 285 -14.71 -13.90 -16.16
CA ALA A 285 -14.74 -15.14 -16.93
C ALA A 285 -13.38 -15.38 -17.59
N ARG A 286 -12.90 -16.62 -17.53
CA ARG A 286 -11.64 -17.06 -18.13
C ARG A 286 -11.90 -18.30 -18.96
N GLY A 287 -11.40 -18.30 -20.18
CA GLY A 287 -11.30 -19.48 -21.03
C GLY A 287 -9.84 -19.88 -21.15
N LEU A 288 -9.56 -21.16 -21.02
CA LEU A 288 -8.27 -21.78 -21.26
C LEU A 288 -8.48 -22.90 -22.26
N ALA A 289 -7.76 -22.87 -23.38
CA ALA A 289 -7.59 -24.05 -24.23
C ALA A 289 -6.13 -24.48 -24.13
N TYR A 290 -5.88 -25.77 -23.92
CA TYR A 290 -4.53 -26.28 -23.75
C TYR A 290 -4.27 -27.57 -24.53
N TYR A 291 -3.00 -27.75 -24.88
CA TYR A 291 -2.40 -29.00 -25.29
C TYR A 291 -1.28 -29.32 -24.29
N TYR A 292 -1.24 -30.56 -23.82
CA TYR A 292 -0.24 -31.05 -22.89
C TYR A 292 0.27 -32.41 -23.35
N GLN A 293 1.59 -32.58 -23.32
CA GLN A 293 2.22 -33.86 -23.58
C GLN A 293 3.30 -34.09 -22.53
N ASP A 294 3.27 -35.25 -21.89
CA ASP A 294 4.29 -35.76 -20.98
C ASP A 294 4.79 -37.11 -21.50
N MET A 295 6.05 -37.13 -21.92
CA MET A 295 6.66 -38.33 -22.50
C MET A 295 7.05 -39.36 -21.44
N ASP A 296 7.27 -38.96 -20.18
CA ASP A 296 7.62 -39.92 -19.13
C ASP A 296 6.38 -40.66 -18.62
N GLU A 297 5.24 -39.97 -18.61
CA GLU A 297 3.95 -40.53 -18.21
C GLU A 297 3.19 -41.13 -19.41
N GLU A 298 3.75 -41.01 -20.63
CA GLU A 298 3.11 -41.39 -21.90
C GLU A 298 1.73 -40.76 -22.12
N VAL A 299 1.52 -39.56 -21.57
CA VAL A 299 0.24 -38.83 -21.62
C VAL A 299 0.29 -37.79 -22.72
N GLU A 300 -0.73 -37.78 -23.58
CA GLU A 300 -1.00 -36.69 -24.50
C GLU A 300 -2.46 -36.24 -24.38
N GLU A 301 -2.69 -34.97 -24.10
CA GLU A 301 -4.02 -34.45 -23.78
C GLU A 301 -4.28 -33.09 -24.42
N VAL A 302 -5.55 -32.87 -24.75
CA VAL A 302 -6.10 -31.55 -25.05
C VAL A 302 -7.25 -31.26 -24.10
N GLY A 303 -7.43 -30.00 -23.75
CA GLY A 303 -8.55 -29.63 -22.92
C GLY A 303 -8.97 -28.19 -23.07
N ILE A 304 -10.19 -27.94 -22.62
CA ILE A 304 -10.77 -26.61 -22.52
C ILE A 304 -11.31 -26.46 -21.10
N ASP A 305 -10.89 -25.41 -20.40
CA ASP A 305 -11.42 -25.02 -19.11
C ASP A 305 -12.09 -23.66 -19.21
N PHE A 306 -13.28 -23.56 -18.62
CA PHE A 306 -13.98 -22.31 -18.43
C PHE A 306 -14.13 -22.05 -16.93
N GLN A 307 -13.58 -20.93 -16.48
CA GLN A 307 -13.59 -20.52 -15.09
C GLN A 307 -14.33 -19.19 -14.91
N LEU A 308 -15.20 -19.14 -13.91
CA LEU A 308 -15.80 -17.91 -13.37
C LEU A 308 -15.18 -17.59 -12.01
N ARG A 309 -14.83 -16.32 -11.82
CA ARG A 309 -14.26 -15.81 -10.56
C ARG A 309 -15.01 -14.59 -10.07
N LYS A 310 -15.44 -14.65 -8.81
CA LYS A 310 -16.09 -13.54 -8.10
C LYS A 310 -15.40 -13.26 -6.78
N VAL A 311 -14.98 -12.02 -6.56
CA VAL A 311 -14.52 -11.56 -5.25
C VAL A 311 -15.73 -11.14 -4.44
N ILE A 312 -15.97 -11.79 -3.30
CA ILE A 312 -17.11 -11.50 -2.42
C ILE A 312 -16.71 -10.44 -1.38
N SER A 313 -15.50 -10.57 -0.84
CA SER A 313 -14.98 -9.67 0.18
C SER A 313 -13.46 -9.56 0.06
N LYS A 314 -12.83 -8.76 0.93
CA LYS A 314 -11.36 -8.65 0.99
C LYS A 314 -10.68 -10.01 1.24
N ASN A 315 -11.36 -10.93 1.93
CA ASN A 315 -10.78 -12.21 2.37
C ASN A 315 -11.36 -13.42 1.63
N PHE A 316 -12.42 -13.25 0.83
CA PHE A 316 -13.13 -14.35 0.18
C PHE A 316 -13.34 -14.11 -1.31
N ARG A 317 -12.98 -15.13 -2.09
CA ARG A 317 -13.30 -15.25 -3.52
C ARG A 317 -13.89 -16.62 -3.80
N ILE A 318 -14.88 -16.67 -4.69
CA ILE A 318 -15.38 -17.92 -5.27
C ILE A 318 -14.75 -18.07 -6.65
N ASN A 319 -14.24 -19.26 -6.92
CA ASN A 319 -13.89 -19.72 -8.25
C ASN A 319 -14.75 -20.93 -8.55
N SER A 320 -15.37 -20.95 -9.72
CA SER A 320 -16.08 -22.12 -10.25
C SER A 320 -15.50 -22.39 -11.62
N SER A 321 -15.22 -23.65 -11.94
CA SER A 321 -14.71 -24.02 -13.25
C SER A 321 -15.41 -25.27 -13.75
N VAL A 322 -15.54 -25.36 -15.06
CA VAL A 322 -15.94 -26.56 -15.78
C VAL A 322 -14.92 -26.77 -16.88
N GLY A 323 -14.36 -27.96 -16.92
CA GLY A 323 -13.34 -28.33 -17.88
C GLY A 323 -13.69 -29.64 -18.56
N TRP A 324 -13.24 -29.76 -19.80
CA TRP A 324 -13.20 -31.01 -20.52
C TRP A 324 -11.75 -31.30 -20.91
N THR A 325 -11.34 -32.55 -20.71
CA THR A 325 -10.01 -33.06 -21.07
C THR A 325 -10.20 -34.33 -21.88
N GLY A 326 -9.56 -34.38 -23.04
CA GLY A 326 -9.48 -35.55 -23.90
C GLY A 326 -8.05 -36.08 -23.93
N VAL A 327 -7.89 -37.35 -23.57
CA VAL A 327 -6.62 -38.09 -23.70
C VAL A 327 -6.52 -38.59 -25.14
N LEU A 328 -5.46 -38.18 -25.82
CA LEU A 328 -5.11 -38.55 -27.19
C LEU A 328 -4.22 -39.79 -27.22
N LYS A 329 -3.39 -39.98 -26.20
CA LYS A 329 -2.55 -41.16 -26.00
C LYS A 329 -2.27 -41.39 -24.53
#